data_AF-A0A7S2E5U8-F1
#
_entry.id   AF-A0A7S2E5U8-F1
#
_cell.length_a   1.000
_cell.length_b   1.000
_cell.length_c   1.000
_cell.angle_alpha   90.00
_cell.angle_beta   90.00
_cell.angle_gamma   90.00
#
_symmetry.space_group_name_H-M   'P 1'
#
loop_
_entity.id
_entity.type
_entity.pdbx_description
1 polymer ?
#
loop_
_entity_poly.entity_id
_entity_poly.type
_entity_poly.pdbx_seq_one_letter_code
_entity_poly.pdbx_strand_id
1 'polypeptide(L)'
;IIAARISDCCRAMSVQAHFDNEKATASLSTMDHVEIYLSLWRGTAPIYDKDCIVVEAQRRRGSVVNYYGYCRKILDAASGKFDSEKYAKTDGVKRGRRDLAGSPYLTRKITPAEDAGSVMDKALVALNIAAGLIRKDRLDAQRLGMESLCLLTDPSRAGMETAKIAARVVLLDTAQEELVNGDEVIFDESAELRIREVIISIVLGDSDDDSGYDSDDSEEKEHKDLLFNLALVIMANALAVYETPAAATSRLRRNSVVDSFLKDAQEMSSNNILSSLLGVLGQAQDNPHDSFRSAQCLGSLFQGSDEARRKARDLNAKQIVLTALDVGQRTHVKLANASQRVLRVLAVEDEDDEDEDEDEEQN
;
A
#
# COMPACT_ATOMS: atom_id res chain seq x y z
N ILE A 1 27.38 -16.48 7.49
CA ILE A 1 27.14 -15.36 8.44
C ILE A 1 26.72 -14.08 7.71
N ILE A 2 27.53 -13.52 6.79
CA ILE A 2 27.19 -12.26 6.10
C ILE A 2 25.86 -12.36 5.33
N ALA A 3 25.67 -13.41 4.52
CA ALA A 3 24.42 -13.63 3.78
C ALA A 3 23.18 -13.69 4.71
N ALA A 4 23.28 -14.37 5.85
CA ALA A 4 22.20 -14.45 6.84
C ALA A 4 21.84 -13.05 7.41
N ARG A 5 22.86 -12.24 7.75
CA ARG A 5 22.62 -10.86 8.23
C ARG A 5 21.95 -9.97 7.17
N ILE A 6 22.36 -10.11 5.91
CA ILE A 6 21.73 -9.39 4.79
C ILE A 6 20.28 -9.85 4.62
N SER A 7 20.03 -11.17 4.64
CA SER A 7 18.68 -11.74 4.57
C SER A 7 17.77 -11.22 5.68
N ASP A 8 18.25 -11.22 6.92
CA ASP A 8 17.51 -10.68 8.07
C ASP A 8 17.22 -9.17 7.92
N CYS A 9 18.18 -8.42 7.36
CA CYS A 9 18.00 -7.01 7.06
C CYS A 9 16.93 -6.78 5.99
N CYS A 10 16.95 -7.55 4.89
CA CYS A 10 15.94 -7.49 3.85
C CYS A 10 14.55 -7.80 4.41
N ARG A 11 14.42 -8.87 5.20
CA ARG A 11 13.18 -9.26 5.90
C ARG A 11 12.65 -8.13 6.78
N ALA A 12 13.51 -7.57 7.64
CA ALA A 12 13.17 -6.47 8.55
C ALA A 12 12.76 -5.19 7.80
N MET A 13 13.40 -4.91 6.67
CA MET A 13 13.07 -3.79 5.80
C MET A 13 11.87 -4.05 4.88
N SER A 14 11.35 -5.28 4.85
CA SER A 14 10.28 -5.68 3.94
C SER A 14 10.70 -5.49 2.47
N VAL A 15 11.92 -5.93 2.17
CA VAL A 15 12.52 -5.98 0.83
C VAL A 15 12.40 -7.41 0.34
N GLN A 16 11.75 -7.59 -0.80
CA GLN A 16 11.67 -8.89 -1.46
C GLN A 16 13.06 -9.27 -1.97
N ALA A 17 13.47 -10.50 -1.73
CA ALA A 17 14.80 -10.98 -2.08
C ALA A 17 14.71 -12.34 -2.77
N HIS A 18 15.36 -12.46 -3.92
CA HIS A 18 15.52 -13.70 -4.66
C HIS A 18 17.01 -14.08 -4.65
N PHE A 19 17.37 -15.11 -3.89
CA PHE A 19 18.76 -15.49 -3.65
C PHE A 19 19.19 -16.60 -4.63
N ASP A 20 20.34 -16.40 -5.28
CA ASP A 20 21.03 -17.41 -6.10
C ASP A 20 22.25 -17.91 -5.30
N ASN A 21 22.08 -19.07 -4.66
CA ASN A 21 23.12 -19.67 -3.82
C ASN A 21 24.33 -20.18 -4.62
N GLU A 22 24.16 -20.49 -5.91
CA GLU A 22 25.24 -20.97 -6.76
C GLU A 22 26.20 -19.84 -7.13
N LYS A 23 25.64 -18.65 -7.40
CA LYS A 23 26.41 -17.47 -7.78
C LYS A 23 26.77 -16.55 -6.60
N ALA A 24 26.23 -16.83 -5.41
CA ALA A 24 26.32 -15.96 -4.24
C ALA A 24 25.80 -14.54 -4.54
N THR A 25 24.68 -14.44 -5.24
CA THR A 25 24.03 -13.19 -5.63
C THR A 25 22.59 -13.12 -5.14
N ALA A 26 22.01 -11.92 -5.15
CA ALA A 26 20.59 -11.74 -4.86
C ALA A 26 20.00 -10.60 -5.68
N SER A 27 18.78 -10.80 -6.19
CA SER A 27 17.95 -9.75 -6.76
C SER A 27 16.99 -9.25 -5.69
N LEU A 28 17.02 -7.96 -5.41
CA LEU A 28 16.18 -7.33 -4.39
C LEU A 28 15.19 -6.36 -5.04
N SER A 29 13.94 -6.38 -4.58
CA SER A 29 12.91 -5.40 -4.92
C SER A 29 12.38 -4.75 -3.65
N THR A 30 12.17 -3.43 -3.68
CA THR A 30 11.60 -2.66 -2.57
C THR A 30 10.21 -2.13 -2.90
N MET A 31 9.40 -1.85 -1.88
CA MET A 31 8.07 -1.23 -2.05
C MET A 31 8.10 0.16 -2.70
N ASP A 32 9.26 0.80 -2.85
CA ASP A 32 9.42 2.07 -3.58
C ASP A 32 9.92 1.85 -5.02
N HIS A 33 9.75 0.64 -5.56
CA HIS A 33 10.20 0.22 -6.89
C HIS A 33 11.69 0.48 -7.15
N VAL A 34 12.52 0.22 -6.13
CA VAL A 34 13.97 0.20 -6.28
C VAL A 34 14.42 -1.24 -6.43
N GLU A 35 15.10 -1.53 -7.54
CA GLU A 35 15.71 -2.83 -7.77
C GLU A 35 17.21 -2.77 -7.50
N ILE A 36 17.69 -3.70 -6.68
CA ILE A 36 19.09 -3.78 -6.26
C ILE A 36 19.60 -5.18 -6.57
N TYR A 37 20.73 -5.25 -7.27
CA TYR A 37 21.47 -6.50 -7.44
C TYR A 37 22.62 -6.55 -6.43
N LEU A 38 22.66 -7.62 -5.64
CA LEU A 38 23.73 -7.88 -4.67
C LEU A 38 24.64 -9.00 -5.15
N SER A 39 25.94 -8.80 -4.97
CA SER A 39 26.96 -9.81 -5.22
C SER A 39 27.90 -9.91 -4.01
N LEU A 40 28.25 -11.14 -3.63
CA LEU A 40 29.25 -11.42 -2.62
C LEU A 40 30.52 -11.95 -3.28
N TRP A 41 31.63 -11.26 -3.07
CA TRP A 41 32.93 -11.64 -3.63
C TRP A 41 33.91 -11.99 -2.52
N ARG A 42 34.78 -12.97 -2.76
CA ARG A 42 35.93 -13.21 -1.88
C ARG A 42 37.02 -12.19 -2.19
N GLY A 43 37.45 -11.42 -1.20
CA GLY A 43 38.58 -10.50 -1.31
C GLY A 43 39.88 -11.27 -1.51
N THR A 44 40.54 -11.07 -2.64
CA THR A 44 41.84 -11.70 -2.97
C THR A 44 43.01 -10.73 -2.93
N ALA A 45 42.76 -9.43 -2.78
CA ALA A 45 43.82 -8.44 -2.76
C ALA A 45 44.68 -8.57 -1.48
N PRO A 46 46.01 -8.39 -1.57
CA PRO A 46 46.92 -8.56 -0.42
C PRO A 46 46.64 -7.64 0.78
N ILE A 47 45.90 -6.56 0.57
CA ILE A 47 45.51 -5.60 1.61
C ILE A 47 44.38 -6.12 2.52
N TYR A 48 43.70 -7.19 2.13
CA TYR A 48 42.58 -7.74 2.87
C TYR A 48 43.00 -8.95 3.70
N ASP A 49 42.32 -9.16 4.81
CA ASP A 49 42.43 -10.41 5.57
C ASP A 49 42.01 -11.60 4.68
N LYS A 50 42.59 -12.78 4.94
CA LYS A 50 42.43 -14.00 4.12
C LYS A 50 40.97 -14.47 3.93
N ASP A 51 40.06 -13.96 4.76
CA ASP A 51 38.62 -14.27 4.76
C ASP A 51 37.75 -13.02 4.59
N CYS A 52 38.28 -11.97 3.97
CA CYS A 52 37.50 -10.79 3.62
C CYS A 52 36.45 -11.12 2.55
N ILE A 53 35.21 -10.70 2.79
CA ILE A 53 34.13 -10.75 1.81
C ILE A 53 33.78 -9.32 1.42
N VAL A 54 33.81 -9.06 0.12
CA VAL A 54 33.37 -7.79 -0.46
C VAL A 54 31.90 -7.92 -0.82
N VAL A 55 31.09 -7.00 -0.30
CA VAL A 55 29.66 -6.91 -0.62
C VAL A 55 29.49 -5.78 -1.62
N GLU A 56 29.00 -6.13 -2.80
CA GLU A 56 28.68 -5.17 -3.84
C GLU A 56 27.16 -5.04 -3.96
N ALA A 57 26.68 -3.80 -3.98
CA ALA A 57 25.29 -3.48 -4.27
C ALA A 57 25.24 -2.58 -5.50
N GLN A 58 24.43 -2.97 -6.48
CA GLN A 58 24.24 -2.24 -7.74
C GLN A 58 22.77 -1.87 -7.89
N ARG A 59 22.49 -0.59 -8.18
CA ARG A 59 21.14 -0.16 -8.55
C ARG A 59 20.83 -0.63 -9.96
N ARG A 60 19.74 -1.38 -10.14
CA ARG A 60 19.20 -1.76 -11.45
C ARG A 60 18.12 -0.79 -11.88
N ARG A 61 17.23 -0.40 -10.95
CA ARG A 61 16.10 0.50 -11.20
C ARG A 61 15.77 1.38 -10.00
N GLY A 62 15.01 2.45 -10.23
CA GLY A 62 14.38 3.28 -9.19
C GLY A 62 15.20 4.50 -8.73
N SER A 63 14.66 5.20 -7.74
CA SER A 63 15.22 6.46 -7.23
C SER A 63 16.61 6.26 -6.58
N VAL A 64 17.58 7.11 -6.96
CA VAL A 64 18.94 7.08 -6.40
C VAL A 64 18.95 7.37 -4.89
N VAL A 65 18.02 8.21 -4.42
CA VAL A 65 17.93 8.59 -3.00
C VAL A 65 17.45 7.40 -2.18
N ASN A 66 16.39 6.74 -2.63
CA ASN A 66 15.87 5.54 -1.97
C ASN A 66 16.91 4.41 -2.03
N TYR A 67 17.51 4.17 -3.20
CA TYR A 67 18.61 3.22 -3.38
C TYR A 67 19.72 3.40 -2.34
N TYR A 68 20.23 4.63 -2.18
CA TYR A 68 21.29 4.89 -1.20
C TYR A 68 20.82 4.60 0.24
N GLY A 69 19.57 4.92 0.55
CA GLY A 69 18.95 4.61 1.85
C GLY A 69 18.87 3.11 2.15
N TYR A 70 18.53 2.28 1.16
CA TYR A 70 18.50 0.82 1.29
C TYR A 70 19.91 0.22 1.29
N CYS A 71 20.76 0.61 0.34
CA CYS A 71 22.13 0.14 0.19
C CYS A 71 22.95 0.35 1.48
N ARG A 72 22.84 1.53 2.11
CA ARG A 72 23.51 1.79 3.39
C ARG A 72 23.10 0.80 4.48
N LYS A 73 21.80 0.50 4.62
CA LYS A 73 21.30 -0.44 5.63
C LYS A 73 21.78 -1.87 5.35
N ILE A 74 21.81 -2.27 4.08
CA ILE A 74 22.34 -3.58 3.64
C ILE A 74 23.83 -3.72 3.99
N LEU A 75 24.63 -2.68 3.71
CA LEU A 75 26.07 -2.66 4.04
C LEU A 75 26.31 -2.59 5.55
N ASP A 76 25.49 -1.85 6.29
CA ASP A 76 25.49 -1.85 7.75
C ASP A 76 25.17 -3.26 8.28
N ALA A 77 24.23 -3.99 7.67
CA ALA A 77 23.91 -5.36 8.06
C ALA A 77 25.04 -6.34 7.76
N ALA A 78 25.66 -6.22 6.58
CA ALA A 78 26.84 -7.02 6.22
C ALA A 78 27.97 -6.85 7.25
N SER A 79 28.18 -5.61 7.72
CA SER A 79 29.17 -5.29 8.76
C SER A 79 28.73 -5.58 10.19
N GLY A 80 27.49 -6.07 10.41
CA GLY A 80 26.95 -6.39 11.74
C GLY A 80 26.52 -5.16 12.56
N LYS A 81 26.29 -4.02 11.90
CA LYS A 81 25.90 -2.73 12.52
C LYS A 81 24.40 -2.42 12.38
N PHE A 82 23.67 -3.18 11.56
CA PHE A 82 22.22 -2.99 11.39
C PHE A 82 21.46 -3.47 12.62
N ASP A 83 20.63 -2.58 13.17
CA ASP A 83 19.76 -2.85 14.31
C ASP A 83 18.31 -2.93 13.81
N SER A 84 17.79 -4.16 13.75
CA SER A 84 16.45 -4.46 13.25
C SER A 84 15.34 -3.97 14.19
N GLU A 85 15.57 -3.98 15.50
CA GLU A 85 14.59 -3.48 16.48
C GLU A 85 14.43 -1.97 16.41
N LYS A 86 15.56 -1.25 16.33
CA LYS A 86 15.56 0.20 16.12
C LYS A 86 14.93 0.57 14.79
N TYR A 87 15.14 -0.23 13.75
CA TYR A 87 14.49 -0.03 12.47
C TYR A 87 12.96 -0.15 12.60
N ALA A 88 12.48 -1.23 13.20
CA ALA A 88 11.06 -1.50 13.42
C ALA A 88 10.36 -0.37 14.20
N LYS A 89 10.99 0.15 15.26
CA LYS A 89 10.45 1.27 16.06
C LYS A 89 10.27 2.57 15.27
N THR A 90 10.97 2.73 14.16
CA THR A 90 10.87 3.92 13.30
C THR A 90 10.05 3.69 12.04
N ASP A 91 9.55 2.47 11.83
CA ASP A 91 8.93 1.97 10.58
C ASP A 91 9.69 2.34 9.28
N GLY A 92 11.00 2.58 9.39
CA GLY A 92 11.79 3.14 8.29
C GLY A 92 11.42 4.58 7.90
N VAL A 93 10.49 5.25 8.61
CA VAL A 93 9.98 6.62 8.41
C VAL A 93 11.01 7.70 8.77
N LYS A 94 12.21 7.32 9.23
CA LYS A 94 13.40 8.17 9.09
C LYS A 94 13.86 8.29 7.62
N ARG A 95 12.96 8.18 6.63
CA ARG A 95 13.14 8.87 5.36
C ARG A 95 13.30 10.32 5.75
N GLY A 96 14.54 10.79 5.73
CA GLY A 96 14.86 12.09 6.28
C GLY A 96 13.84 13.08 5.78
N ARG A 97 13.03 13.61 6.71
CA ARG A 97 12.46 14.95 6.65
C ARG A 97 13.62 15.96 6.53
N ARG A 98 14.40 15.86 5.45
CA ARG A 98 14.60 16.98 4.56
C ARG A 98 13.32 17.02 3.72
N ASP A 99 12.13 17.16 4.31
CA ASP A 99 11.58 18.50 4.51
C ASP A 99 12.58 19.54 4.02
N LEU A 100 12.64 19.72 2.69
CA LEU A 100 13.16 20.96 2.13
C LEU A 100 12.40 22.15 2.75
N ALA A 101 11.20 21.93 3.30
CA ALA A 101 10.47 22.84 4.19
C ALA A 101 11.15 23.14 5.53
N GLY A 102 12.02 22.25 6.04
CA GLY A 102 12.76 22.42 7.30
C GLY A 102 14.24 22.78 7.10
N SER A 103 14.70 22.89 5.85
CA SER A 103 15.98 23.56 5.56
C SER A 103 15.80 25.05 5.91
N PRO A 104 16.57 25.61 6.86
CA PRO A 104 16.49 27.04 7.18
C PRO A 104 16.83 27.95 5.98
N TYR A 105 17.33 27.38 4.89
CA TYR A 105 17.65 28.07 3.63
C TYR A 105 16.54 27.99 2.57
N LEU A 106 15.48 27.21 2.77
CA LEU A 106 14.36 27.05 1.82
C LEU A 106 12.98 27.25 2.44
N THR A 107 12.88 27.83 3.64
CA THR A 107 11.69 28.58 4.02
C THR A 107 11.63 29.83 3.15
N ARG A 108 11.18 29.67 1.89
CA ARG A 108 10.53 30.76 1.18
C ARG A 108 9.45 31.22 2.15
N LYS A 109 9.64 32.41 2.74
CA LYS A 109 8.56 33.14 3.41
C LYS A 109 7.51 33.32 2.33
N ILE A 110 6.63 32.34 2.17
CA ILE A 110 5.35 32.53 1.54
C ILE A 110 4.68 33.45 2.54
N THR A 111 4.84 34.75 2.28
CA THR A 111 3.98 35.75 2.88
C THR A 111 2.55 35.24 2.68
N PRO A 112 1.71 35.18 3.74
CA PRO A 112 0.31 34.81 3.61
C PRO A 112 -0.39 35.93 2.84
N ALA A 113 -0.16 35.96 1.54
CA ALA A 113 -0.76 36.87 0.60
C ALA A 113 -1.80 36.03 -0.15
N GLU A 114 -3.05 36.20 0.30
CA GLU A 114 -4.25 36.25 -0.54
C GLU A 114 -4.73 35.02 -1.30
N ASP A 115 -4.10 33.84 -1.16
CA ASP A 115 -4.70 32.62 -1.72
C ASP A 115 -5.61 31.92 -0.69
N ALA A 116 -6.71 32.62 -0.37
CA ALA A 116 -7.76 32.23 0.58
C ALA A 116 -8.63 31.06 0.10
N GLY A 117 -8.16 30.27 -0.87
CA GLY A 117 -8.80 29.01 -1.23
C GLY A 117 -8.79 28.04 -0.05
N SER A 118 -9.95 27.42 0.19
CA SER A 118 -10.12 26.38 1.19
C SER A 118 -9.12 25.24 0.95
N VAL A 119 -8.77 24.49 2.01
CA VAL A 119 -8.00 23.24 1.87
C VAL A 119 -8.72 22.30 0.89
N MET A 120 -10.06 22.34 0.91
CA MET A 120 -10.93 21.65 -0.03
C MET A 120 -10.63 22.01 -1.48
N ASP A 121 -10.65 23.29 -1.82
CA ASP A 121 -10.42 23.76 -3.20
C ASP A 121 -9.05 23.33 -3.71
N LYS A 122 -8.03 23.40 -2.84
CA LYS A 122 -6.66 22.97 -3.16
C LYS A 122 -6.58 21.47 -3.39
N ALA A 123 -7.28 20.68 -2.57
CA ALA A 123 -7.36 19.24 -2.74
C ALA A 123 -8.09 18.87 -4.04
N LEU A 124 -9.22 19.51 -4.34
CA LEU A 124 -10.00 19.31 -5.56
C LEU A 124 -9.19 19.65 -6.81
N VAL A 125 -8.49 20.78 -6.83
CA VAL A 125 -7.60 21.13 -7.96
C VAL A 125 -6.53 20.07 -8.16
N ALA A 126 -5.92 19.55 -7.09
CA ALA A 126 -4.92 18.50 -7.19
C ALA A 126 -5.51 17.16 -7.70
N LEU A 127 -6.70 16.80 -7.23
CA LEU A 127 -7.44 15.62 -7.69
C LEU A 127 -7.83 15.73 -9.17
N ASN A 128 -8.29 16.90 -9.61
CA ASN A 128 -8.62 17.18 -11.02
C ASN A 128 -7.40 16.99 -11.93
N ILE A 129 -6.23 17.50 -11.50
CA ILE A 129 -4.98 17.32 -12.24
C ILE A 129 -4.59 15.84 -12.29
N ALA A 130 -4.67 15.12 -11.17
CA ALA A 130 -4.35 13.70 -11.12
C ALA A 130 -5.28 12.86 -12.01
N ALA A 131 -6.59 13.07 -11.92
CA ALA A 131 -7.59 12.43 -12.78
C ALA A 131 -7.34 12.71 -14.27
N GLY A 132 -7.05 13.97 -14.61
CA GLY A 132 -6.73 14.38 -15.97
C GLY A 132 -5.43 13.78 -16.52
N LEU A 133 -4.49 13.39 -15.66
CA LEU A 133 -3.26 12.68 -16.04
C LEU A 133 -3.49 11.18 -16.25
N ILE A 134 -4.30 10.55 -15.38
CA ILE A 134 -4.65 9.12 -15.44
C ILE A 134 -5.39 8.76 -16.74
N ARG A 135 -6.20 9.68 -17.26
CA ARG A 135 -6.98 9.44 -18.50
C ARG A 135 -6.19 9.66 -19.80
N LYS A 136 -4.92 10.06 -19.74
CA LYS A 136 -4.11 10.25 -20.95
C LYS A 136 -3.64 8.91 -21.49
N ASP A 137 -3.41 8.81 -22.79
CA ASP A 137 -2.89 7.59 -23.44
C ASP A 137 -1.41 7.31 -23.12
N ARG A 138 -0.70 8.31 -22.60
CA ARG A 138 0.73 8.20 -22.31
C ARG A 138 0.98 7.49 -20.99
N LEU A 139 1.69 6.36 -21.02
CA LEU A 139 2.05 5.56 -19.84
C LEU A 139 2.71 6.40 -18.72
N ASP A 140 3.63 7.31 -19.07
CA ASP A 140 4.31 8.17 -18.11
C ASP A 140 3.37 9.18 -17.43
N ALA A 141 2.38 9.70 -18.15
CA ALA A 141 1.36 10.58 -17.59
C ALA A 141 0.41 9.83 -16.67
N GLN A 142 -0.04 8.64 -17.05
CA GLN A 142 -0.90 7.79 -16.23
C GLN A 142 -0.23 7.46 -14.90
N ARG A 143 1.03 7.03 -14.96
CA ARG A 143 1.87 6.77 -13.80
C ARG A 143 1.98 8.00 -12.89
N LEU A 144 2.26 9.18 -13.45
CA LEU A 144 2.36 10.42 -12.67
C LEU A 144 1.04 10.78 -11.97
N GLY A 145 -0.09 10.54 -12.64
CA GLY A 145 -1.41 10.73 -12.04
C GLY A 145 -1.65 9.79 -10.86
N MET A 146 -1.32 8.51 -10.99
CA MET A 146 -1.42 7.53 -9.89
C MET A 146 -0.45 7.81 -8.73
N GLU A 147 0.80 8.19 -9.02
CA GLU A 147 1.76 8.61 -7.99
C GLU A 147 1.27 9.86 -7.24
N SER A 148 0.58 10.78 -7.93
CA SER A 148 -0.05 11.96 -7.33
C SER A 148 -1.22 11.57 -6.41
N LEU A 149 -2.03 10.58 -6.77
CA LEU A 149 -3.08 10.07 -5.89
C LEU A 149 -2.52 9.34 -4.65
N CYS A 150 -1.45 8.57 -4.80
CA CYS A 150 -0.74 7.96 -3.65
C CYS A 150 -0.27 9.02 -2.65
N LEU A 151 0.20 10.15 -3.17
CA LEU A 151 0.59 11.32 -2.40
C LEU A 151 -0.58 11.95 -1.66
N LEU A 152 -1.68 12.21 -2.38
CA LEU A 152 -2.86 12.89 -1.86
C LEU A 152 -3.60 12.06 -0.81
N THR A 153 -3.63 10.74 -0.95
CA THR A 153 -4.29 9.82 0.00
C THR A 153 -3.45 9.51 1.25
N ASP A 154 -2.15 9.84 1.28
CA ASP A 154 -1.28 9.57 2.42
C ASP A 154 -1.32 10.73 3.45
N PRO A 155 -1.87 10.52 4.67
CA PRO A 155 -1.98 11.58 5.68
C PRO A 155 -0.63 12.13 6.15
N SER A 156 0.43 11.32 6.05
CA SER A 156 1.78 11.72 6.46
C SER A 156 2.43 12.68 5.46
N ARG A 157 1.94 12.71 4.21
CA ARG A 157 2.49 13.51 3.10
C ARG A 157 1.60 14.68 2.73
N ALA A 158 0.28 14.47 2.61
CA ALA A 158 -0.67 15.50 2.20
C ALA A 158 -1.34 16.23 3.39
N GLY A 159 -1.19 15.70 4.61
CA GLY A 159 -1.96 16.13 5.78
C GLY A 159 -3.32 15.45 5.86
N MET A 160 -3.86 15.35 7.08
CA MET A 160 -5.08 14.57 7.35
C MET A 160 -6.30 15.08 6.58
N GLU A 161 -6.52 16.38 6.53
CA GLU A 161 -7.68 16.97 5.84
C GLU A 161 -7.68 16.65 4.34
N THR A 162 -6.55 16.92 3.66
CA THR A 162 -6.37 16.60 2.23
C THR A 162 -6.53 15.11 1.96
N ALA A 163 -5.92 14.26 2.81
CA ALA A 163 -6.02 12.81 2.68
C ALA A 163 -7.44 12.30 2.89
N LYS A 164 -8.21 12.89 3.81
CA LYS A 164 -9.62 12.57 4.02
C LYS A 164 -10.46 12.95 2.79
N ILE A 165 -10.24 14.13 2.21
CA ILE A 165 -10.94 14.55 0.97
C ILE A 165 -10.62 13.58 -0.18
N ALA A 166 -9.34 13.28 -0.40
CA ALA A 166 -8.92 12.36 -1.44
C ALA A 166 -9.46 10.94 -1.21
N ALA A 167 -9.46 10.46 0.04
CA ALA A 167 -10.01 9.16 0.40
C ALA A 167 -11.52 9.06 0.11
N ARG A 168 -12.30 10.13 0.37
CA ARG A 168 -13.72 10.16 0.02
C ARG A 168 -13.93 10.02 -1.50
N VAL A 169 -13.18 10.77 -2.30
CA VAL A 169 -13.30 10.69 -3.76
C VAL A 169 -12.94 9.28 -4.25
N VAL A 170 -11.92 8.64 -3.67
CA VAL A 170 -11.54 7.27 -4.02
C VAL A 170 -12.59 6.23 -3.61
N LEU A 171 -13.21 6.36 -2.43
CA LEU A 171 -14.11 5.34 -1.87
C LEU A 171 -15.58 5.56 -2.20
N LEU A 172 -16.02 6.80 -2.32
CA LEU A 172 -17.42 7.20 -2.42
C LEU A 172 -17.73 8.03 -3.68
N ASP A 173 -16.71 8.36 -4.49
CA ASP A 173 -16.84 9.22 -5.67
C ASP A 173 -17.42 10.62 -5.36
N THR A 174 -17.22 11.09 -4.12
CA THR A 174 -17.62 12.42 -3.65
C THR A 174 -16.54 13.02 -2.76
N ALA A 175 -16.33 14.33 -2.83
CA ALA A 175 -15.42 15.04 -1.96
C ALA A 175 -16.15 15.66 -0.75
N GLN A 176 -17.46 15.90 -0.87
CA GLN A 176 -18.27 16.57 0.15
C GLN A 176 -18.54 15.62 1.33
N GLU A 177 -18.46 16.13 2.56
CA GLU A 177 -18.95 15.41 3.74
C GLU A 177 -20.47 15.53 3.79
N GLU A 178 -21.20 14.42 3.92
CA GLU A 178 -22.66 14.43 4.04
C GLU A 178 -23.06 15.36 5.20
N LEU A 179 -23.55 16.55 4.86
CA LEU A 179 -24.06 17.49 5.84
C LEU A 179 -25.40 16.96 6.32
N VAL A 180 -25.48 16.65 7.61
CA VAL A 180 -26.68 16.10 8.28
C VAL A 180 -27.86 17.08 8.25
N ASN A 181 -27.63 18.33 7.86
CA ASN A 181 -28.66 19.36 7.76
C ASN A 181 -28.96 19.61 6.28
N GLY A 182 -30.08 19.05 5.79
CA GLY A 182 -30.48 18.96 4.39
C GLY A 182 -30.77 20.29 3.66
N ASP A 183 -29.83 21.22 3.71
CA ASP A 183 -29.83 22.43 2.90
C ASP A 183 -28.99 22.20 1.63
N GLU A 184 -29.60 22.50 0.48
CA GLU A 184 -29.08 22.55 -0.91
C GLU A 184 -28.07 21.48 -1.36
N VAL A 185 -28.50 20.65 -2.31
CA VAL A 185 -27.64 19.77 -3.12
C VAL A 185 -26.70 20.64 -3.96
N ILE A 186 -25.52 20.96 -3.42
CA ILE A 186 -24.44 21.60 -4.17
C ILE A 186 -23.90 20.55 -5.15
N PHE A 187 -23.91 20.87 -6.44
CA PHE A 187 -23.37 20.01 -7.50
C PHE A 187 -21.94 19.59 -7.15
N ASP A 188 -21.72 18.28 -6.99
CA ASP A 188 -20.41 17.76 -6.64
C ASP A 188 -19.58 17.50 -7.91
N GLU A 189 -18.73 18.46 -8.26
CA GLU A 189 -17.81 18.36 -9.41
C GLU A 189 -16.86 17.15 -9.30
N SER A 190 -16.67 16.58 -8.11
CA SER A 190 -15.73 15.47 -7.92
C SER A 190 -16.22 14.13 -8.49
N ALA A 191 -17.53 13.94 -8.65
CA ALA A 191 -18.09 12.73 -9.28
C ALA A 191 -17.70 12.60 -10.77
N GLU A 192 -17.41 13.72 -11.43
CA GLU A 192 -16.95 13.69 -12.83
C GLU A 192 -15.50 13.22 -12.99
N LEU A 193 -14.76 13.05 -11.88
CA LEU A 193 -13.35 12.65 -11.90
C LEU A 193 -13.14 11.17 -12.14
N ARG A 194 -14.18 10.35 -11.92
CA ARG A 194 -14.16 8.91 -12.19
C ARG A 194 -12.92 8.19 -11.64
N ILE A 195 -12.34 8.73 -10.55
CA ILE A 195 -11.09 8.22 -9.98
C ILE A 195 -11.36 6.84 -9.42
N ARG A 196 -12.49 6.69 -8.71
CA ARG A 196 -12.94 5.45 -8.12
C ARG A 196 -13.03 4.31 -9.13
N GLU A 197 -13.66 4.53 -10.27
CA GLU A 197 -13.82 3.51 -11.30
C GLU A 197 -12.50 3.09 -11.93
N VAL A 198 -11.57 4.03 -12.11
CA VAL A 198 -10.23 3.67 -12.56
C VAL A 198 -9.51 2.81 -11.51
N ILE A 199 -9.58 3.17 -10.23
CA ILE A 199 -8.93 2.36 -9.17
C ILE A 199 -9.56 0.96 -9.06
N ILE A 200 -10.89 0.87 -9.06
CA ILE A 200 -11.61 -0.41 -8.96
C ILE A 200 -11.35 -1.28 -10.19
N SER A 201 -11.42 -0.73 -11.40
CA SER A 201 -11.15 -1.50 -12.64
C SER A 201 -9.73 -2.06 -12.67
N ILE A 202 -8.73 -1.26 -12.27
CA ILE A 202 -7.33 -1.72 -12.16
C ILE A 202 -7.22 -2.86 -11.14
N VAL A 203 -7.83 -2.74 -9.96
CA VAL A 203 -7.70 -3.76 -8.89
C VAL A 203 -8.47 -5.04 -9.22
N LEU A 204 -9.61 -4.94 -9.88
CA LEU A 204 -10.42 -6.10 -10.27
C LEU A 204 -9.87 -6.83 -11.50
N GLY A 205 -8.97 -6.19 -12.26
CA GLY A 205 -8.43 -6.77 -13.49
C GLY A 205 -9.46 -6.84 -14.63
N ASP A 206 -10.54 -6.05 -14.55
CA ASP A 206 -11.64 -6.01 -15.52
C ASP A 206 -11.26 -5.28 -16.83
N SER A 207 -9.96 -5.14 -17.11
CA SER A 207 -9.52 -4.75 -18.44
C SER A 207 -9.81 -5.92 -19.38
N ASP A 208 -10.93 -5.86 -20.08
CA ASP A 208 -11.43 -6.77 -21.13
C ASP A 208 -10.45 -7.04 -22.30
N ASP A 209 -9.16 -6.72 -22.14
CA ASP A 209 -8.09 -7.05 -23.08
C ASP A 209 -7.62 -8.51 -22.94
N ASP A 210 -8.56 -9.45 -22.83
CA ASP A 210 -8.36 -10.86 -23.21
C ASP A 210 -8.39 -10.99 -24.75
N SER A 211 -7.78 -10.01 -25.43
CA SER A 211 -7.45 -10.16 -26.84
C SER A 211 -6.28 -11.13 -26.86
N GLY A 212 -6.55 -12.40 -27.18
CA GLY A 212 -5.64 -13.55 -27.12
C GLY A 212 -4.41 -13.49 -28.05
N TYR A 213 -3.85 -12.30 -28.24
CA TYR A 213 -2.50 -12.08 -28.70
C TYR A 213 -1.67 -11.82 -27.45
N ASP A 214 -0.88 -12.82 -27.02
CA ASP A 214 0.25 -12.65 -26.10
C ASP A 214 1.21 -11.61 -26.69
N SER A 215 0.86 -10.32 -26.59
CA SER A 215 1.75 -9.23 -26.88
C SER A 215 2.77 -9.24 -25.75
N ASP A 216 3.87 -9.94 -25.97
CA ASP A 216 5.02 -10.09 -25.09
C ASP A 216 5.78 -8.74 -24.92
N ASP A 217 5.07 -7.60 -25.03
CA ASP A 217 5.64 -6.30 -24.76
C ASP A 217 5.84 -6.14 -23.26
N SER A 218 7.06 -6.47 -22.85
CA SER A 218 7.53 -6.37 -21.47
C SER A 218 7.30 -5.00 -20.84
N GLU A 219 7.25 -3.92 -21.64
CA GLU A 219 7.07 -2.56 -21.13
C GLU A 219 5.62 -2.31 -20.69
N GLU A 220 4.64 -2.78 -21.46
CA GLU A 220 3.22 -2.60 -21.13
C GLU A 220 2.83 -3.41 -19.89
N LYS A 221 3.32 -4.65 -19.79
CA LYS A 221 3.11 -5.48 -18.61
C LYS A 221 3.70 -4.83 -17.35
N GLU A 222 4.94 -4.36 -17.43
CA GLU A 222 5.60 -3.66 -16.32
C GLU A 222 4.84 -2.40 -15.89
N HIS A 223 4.24 -1.68 -16.86
CA HIS A 223 3.39 -0.53 -16.58
C HIS A 223 2.08 -0.92 -15.90
N LYS A 224 1.39 -1.97 -16.37
CA LYS A 224 0.17 -2.49 -15.74
C LYS A 224 0.43 -2.94 -14.30
N ASP A 225 1.51 -3.69 -14.08
CA ASP A 225 1.94 -4.13 -12.73
C ASP A 225 2.20 -2.93 -11.81
N LEU A 226 2.83 -1.87 -12.34
CA LEU A 226 3.07 -0.64 -11.58
C LEU A 226 1.76 0.10 -11.23
N LEU A 227 0.85 0.26 -12.19
CA LEU A 227 -0.44 0.92 -11.93
C LEU A 227 -1.27 0.13 -10.92
N PHE A 228 -1.26 -1.20 -11.01
CA PHE A 228 -1.90 -2.10 -10.07
C PHE A 228 -1.36 -1.91 -8.64
N ASN A 229 -0.04 -1.89 -8.47
CA ASN A 229 0.57 -1.63 -7.16
C ASN A 229 0.16 -0.25 -6.60
N LEU A 230 0.19 0.79 -7.44
CA LEU A 230 -0.22 2.14 -7.04
C LEU A 230 -1.71 2.18 -6.65
N ALA A 231 -2.57 1.47 -7.37
CA ALA A 231 -4.00 1.37 -7.05
C ALA A 231 -4.23 0.73 -5.68
N LEU A 232 -3.51 -0.36 -5.37
CA LEU A 232 -3.55 -0.97 -4.03
C LEU A 232 -3.07 -0.01 -2.94
N VAL A 233 -2.03 0.79 -3.20
CA VAL A 233 -1.54 1.81 -2.25
C VAL A 233 -2.60 2.89 -2.02
N ILE A 234 -3.21 3.41 -3.07
CA ILE A 234 -4.26 4.43 -3.01
C ILE A 234 -5.45 3.93 -2.19
N MET A 235 -5.91 2.70 -2.46
CA MET A 235 -7.02 2.08 -1.74
C MET A 235 -6.68 1.82 -0.28
N ALA A 236 -5.50 1.26 0.01
CA ALA A 236 -5.05 1.01 1.38
C ALA A 236 -4.95 2.31 2.20
N ASN A 237 -4.40 3.37 1.59
CA ASN A 237 -4.31 4.69 2.22
C ASN A 237 -5.71 5.27 2.48
N ALA A 238 -6.60 5.23 1.48
CA ALA A 238 -7.94 5.77 1.60
C ALA A 238 -8.75 5.08 2.71
N LEU A 239 -8.70 3.75 2.77
CA LEU A 239 -9.34 2.98 3.83
C LEU A 239 -8.73 3.27 5.22
N ALA A 240 -7.40 3.38 5.30
CA ALA A 240 -6.70 3.65 6.56
C ALA A 240 -7.05 5.01 7.18
N VAL A 241 -7.40 6.03 6.38
CA VAL A 241 -7.88 7.33 6.91
C VAL A 241 -9.11 7.13 7.79
N TYR A 242 -9.99 6.20 7.43
CA TYR A 242 -11.22 5.88 8.16
C TYR A 242 -11.03 4.90 9.31
N GLU A 243 -9.89 4.21 9.41
CA GLU A 243 -9.56 3.31 10.55
C GLU A 243 -9.35 4.07 11.88
N THR A 244 -9.21 5.40 11.87
CA THR A 244 -8.87 6.20 13.06
C THR A 244 -9.90 6.01 14.20
N PRO A 245 -9.50 5.53 15.40
CA PRO A 245 -10.41 5.10 16.47
C PRO A 245 -11.04 6.23 17.31
N ALA A 246 -11.27 7.41 16.73
CA ALA A 246 -11.73 8.58 17.49
C ALA A 246 -13.25 8.55 17.74
N ALA A 247 -13.64 8.08 18.93
CA ALA A 247 -15.00 8.06 19.51
C ALA A 247 -16.00 7.05 18.91
N ALA A 248 -16.90 6.51 19.74
CA ALA A 248 -17.91 5.52 19.33
C ALA A 248 -18.83 6.02 18.19
N THR A 249 -19.08 7.33 18.11
CA THR A 249 -19.83 7.97 17.02
C THR A 249 -19.12 7.86 15.66
N SER A 250 -17.81 7.64 15.63
CA SER A 250 -17.08 7.39 14.37
C SER A 250 -17.26 5.97 13.82
N ARG A 251 -17.63 4.98 14.67
CA ARG A 251 -17.79 3.58 14.21
C ARG A 251 -18.96 3.43 13.24
N LEU A 252 -20.13 3.96 13.59
CA LEU A 252 -21.31 3.90 12.71
C LEU A 252 -21.06 4.57 11.35
N ARG A 253 -20.38 5.72 11.36
CA ARG A 253 -20.00 6.42 10.11
C ARG A 253 -19.00 5.61 9.29
N ARG A 254 -18.03 4.96 9.94
CA ARG A 254 -17.04 4.11 9.25
C ARG A 254 -17.73 2.95 8.54
N ASN A 255 -18.62 2.25 9.25
CA ASN A 255 -19.28 1.08 8.68
C ASN A 255 -20.09 1.47 7.44
N SER A 256 -20.84 2.57 7.53
CA SER A 256 -21.57 3.12 6.38
C SER A 256 -20.68 3.39 5.16
N VAL A 257 -19.49 3.98 5.34
CA VAL A 257 -18.57 4.27 4.23
C VAL A 257 -18.03 2.99 3.58
N VAL A 258 -17.64 2.00 4.39
CA VAL A 258 -17.08 0.74 3.89
C VAL A 258 -18.16 -0.12 3.22
N ASP A 259 -19.34 -0.21 3.81
CA ASP A 259 -20.48 -0.94 3.26
C ASP A 259 -20.93 -0.33 1.93
N SER A 260 -21.05 1.00 1.87
CA SER A 260 -21.34 1.74 0.64
C SER A 260 -20.30 1.46 -0.44
N PHE A 261 -19.00 1.54 -0.08
CA PHE A 261 -17.91 1.23 -0.99
C PHE A 261 -18.01 -0.19 -1.56
N LEU A 262 -18.24 -1.20 -0.71
CA LEU A 262 -18.32 -2.61 -1.12
C LEU A 262 -19.51 -2.89 -2.01
N LYS A 263 -20.68 -2.31 -1.69
CA LYS A 263 -21.90 -2.48 -2.45
C LYS A 263 -21.73 -1.93 -3.87
N ASP A 264 -21.30 -0.68 -3.98
CA ASP A 264 -21.08 -0.03 -5.27
C ASP A 264 -19.96 -0.73 -6.08
N ALA A 265 -18.87 -1.16 -5.43
CA ALA A 265 -17.81 -1.91 -6.11
C ALA A 265 -18.34 -3.21 -6.73
N GLN A 266 -19.31 -3.85 -6.07
CA GLN A 266 -20.01 -5.02 -6.59
C GLN A 266 -20.99 -4.67 -7.73
N GLU A 267 -21.54 -3.45 -7.77
CA GLU A 267 -22.39 -3.00 -8.89
C GLU A 267 -21.57 -2.66 -10.15
N MET A 268 -20.31 -2.26 -9.97
CA MET A 268 -19.44 -1.82 -11.06
C MET A 268 -18.78 -2.96 -11.85
N SER A 269 -18.66 -4.15 -11.25
CA SER A 269 -18.00 -5.29 -11.87
C SER A 269 -18.65 -6.59 -11.43
N SER A 270 -18.61 -7.60 -12.30
CA SER A 270 -19.00 -8.96 -11.92
C SER A 270 -18.06 -9.59 -10.88
N ASN A 271 -16.82 -9.08 -10.78
CA ASN A 271 -15.80 -9.58 -9.90
C ASN A 271 -15.93 -8.96 -8.50
N ASN A 272 -15.91 -9.82 -7.47
CA ASN A 272 -15.98 -9.38 -6.09
C ASN A 272 -14.60 -8.86 -5.63
N ILE A 273 -14.55 -7.59 -5.20
CA ILE A 273 -13.33 -6.95 -4.69
C ILE A 273 -12.65 -7.71 -3.56
N LEU A 274 -13.40 -8.35 -2.66
CA LEU A 274 -12.83 -9.17 -1.59
C LEU A 274 -12.13 -10.42 -2.15
N SER A 275 -12.73 -11.05 -3.16
CA SER A 275 -12.13 -12.21 -3.83
C SER A 275 -10.85 -11.82 -4.56
N SER A 276 -10.86 -10.70 -5.29
CA SER A 276 -9.66 -10.20 -5.98
C SER A 276 -8.54 -9.86 -5.00
N LEU A 277 -8.84 -9.14 -3.92
CA LEU A 277 -7.85 -8.82 -2.87
C LEU A 277 -7.32 -10.09 -2.20
N LEU A 278 -8.17 -11.06 -1.87
CA LEU A 278 -7.73 -12.35 -1.31
C LEU A 278 -6.86 -13.14 -2.30
N GLY A 279 -7.17 -13.09 -3.59
CA GLY A 279 -6.33 -13.65 -4.64
C GLY A 279 -4.91 -13.06 -4.63
N VAL A 280 -4.81 -11.73 -4.55
CA VAL A 280 -3.54 -11.00 -4.44
C VAL A 280 -2.79 -11.34 -3.16
N LEU A 281 -3.50 -11.48 -2.04
CA LEU A 281 -2.90 -11.90 -0.77
C LEU A 281 -2.37 -13.35 -0.85
N GLY A 282 -3.07 -14.23 -1.57
CA GLY A 282 -2.66 -15.60 -1.83
C GLY A 282 -1.34 -15.73 -2.59
N GLN A 283 -0.96 -14.69 -3.36
CA GLN A 283 0.32 -14.62 -4.09
C GLN A 283 1.49 -14.12 -3.22
N ALA A 284 1.37 -14.17 -1.88
CA ALA A 284 2.38 -13.63 -0.95
C ALA A 284 3.80 -14.13 -1.17
N GLN A 285 3.96 -15.36 -1.66
CA GLN A 285 5.27 -15.94 -1.94
C GLN A 285 5.96 -15.25 -3.11
N ASP A 286 5.22 -14.91 -4.16
CA ASP A 286 5.74 -14.35 -5.40
C ASP A 286 5.74 -12.82 -5.37
N ASN A 287 4.71 -12.20 -4.80
CA ASN A 287 4.50 -10.75 -4.77
C ASN A 287 4.17 -10.22 -3.36
N PRO A 288 5.10 -10.32 -2.38
CA PRO A 288 4.84 -9.96 -0.99
C PRO A 288 4.50 -8.47 -0.77
N HIS A 289 4.87 -7.58 -1.69
CA HIS A 289 4.51 -6.15 -1.62
C HIS A 289 3.03 -5.93 -1.91
N ASP A 290 2.52 -6.53 -2.98
CA ASP A 290 1.11 -6.43 -3.35
C ASP A 290 0.24 -7.13 -2.32
N SER A 291 0.65 -8.32 -1.87
CA SER A 291 -0.01 -9.03 -0.78
C SER A 291 -0.02 -8.23 0.51
N PHE A 292 1.05 -7.47 0.83
CA PHE A 292 1.04 -6.57 1.98
C PHE A 292 -0.02 -5.48 1.84
N ARG A 293 -0.12 -4.82 0.69
CA ARG A 293 -1.13 -3.77 0.46
C ARG A 293 -2.54 -4.35 0.45
N SER A 294 -2.73 -5.51 -0.17
CA SER A 294 -4.00 -6.24 -0.11
C SER A 294 -4.39 -6.57 1.34
N ALA A 295 -3.47 -7.09 2.16
CA ALA A 295 -3.73 -7.33 3.58
C ALA A 295 -4.10 -6.05 4.35
N GLN A 296 -3.53 -4.89 3.98
CA GLN A 296 -3.94 -3.61 4.56
C GLN A 296 -5.39 -3.29 4.22
N CYS A 297 -5.77 -3.36 2.93
CA CYS A 297 -7.13 -3.15 2.47
C CYS A 297 -8.12 -4.09 3.16
N LEU A 298 -7.86 -5.40 3.11
CA LEU A 298 -8.70 -6.43 3.74
C LEU A 298 -8.88 -6.19 5.23
N GLY A 299 -7.81 -5.79 5.94
CA GLY A 299 -7.89 -5.45 7.36
C GLY A 299 -8.88 -4.32 7.63
N SER A 300 -8.84 -3.25 6.82
CA SER A 300 -9.76 -2.12 6.95
C SER A 300 -11.20 -2.50 6.58
N LEU A 301 -11.37 -3.26 5.49
CA LEU A 301 -12.69 -3.70 5.00
C LEU A 301 -13.37 -4.61 6.03
N PHE A 302 -12.66 -5.62 6.52
CA PHE A 302 -13.18 -6.52 7.56
C PHE A 302 -13.45 -5.77 8.86
N GLN A 303 -12.61 -4.81 9.24
CA GLN A 303 -12.85 -4.03 10.45
C GLN A 303 -14.07 -3.10 10.31
N GLY A 304 -14.39 -2.66 9.09
CA GLY A 304 -15.46 -1.73 8.81
C GLY A 304 -16.80 -2.37 8.41
N SER A 305 -16.84 -3.65 8.07
CA SER A 305 -18.07 -4.27 7.53
C SER A 305 -18.24 -5.70 8.00
N ASP A 306 -19.36 -5.94 8.70
CA ASP A 306 -19.74 -7.27 9.19
C ASP A 306 -20.15 -8.17 8.00
N GLU A 307 -20.74 -7.59 6.96
CA GLU A 307 -21.00 -8.31 5.70
C GLU A 307 -19.70 -8.76 5.03
N ALA A 308 -18.66 -7.91 5.01
CA ALA A 308 -17.36 -8.28 4.47
C ALA A 308 -16.71 -9.44 5.24
N ARG A 309 -16.84 -9.46 6.58
CA ARG A 309 -16.30 -10.55 7.40
C ARG A 309 -17.06 -11.86 7.19
N ARG A 310 -18.39 -11.82 7.11
CA ARG A 310 -19.19 -12.99 6.72
C ARG A 310 -18.78 -13.56 5.36
N LYS A 311 -18.70 -12.70 4.34
CA LYS A 311 -18.20 -13.09 3.00
C LYS A 311 -16.76 -13.63 3.03
N ALA A 312 -15.91 -13.14 3.94
CA ALA A 312 -14.55 -13.65 4.09
C ALA A 312 -14.51 -15.12 4.54
N ARG A 313 -15.48 -15.57 5.35
CA ARG A 313 -15.62 -16.97 5.76
C ARG A 313 -15.90 -17.87 4.56
N ASP A 314 -16.85 -17.47 3.73
CA ASP A 314 -17.21 -18.20 2.50
C ASP A 314 -16.03 -18.32 1.52
N LEU A 315 -15.14 -17.31 1.51
CA LEU A 315 -13.96 -17.26 0.65
C LEU A 315 -12.71 -17.91 1.26
N ASN A 316 -12.82 -18.64 2.37
CA ASN A 316 -11.69 -19.25 3.09
C ASN A 316 -10.57 -18.25 3.45
N ALA A 317 -10.93 -17.00 3.75
CA ALA A 317 -9.96 -15.92 3.99
C ALA A 317 -8.97 -16.26 5.12
N LYS A 318 -9.43 -16.92 6.19
CA LYS A 318 -8.59 -17.31 7.35
C LYS A 318 -7.37 -18.13 6.92
N GLN A 319 -7.54 -19.10 6.02
CA GLN A 319 -6.45 -19.95 5.53
C GLN A 319 -5.48 -19.18 4.61
N ILE A 320 -6.00 -18.31 3.75
CA ILE A 320 -5.19 -17.46 2.87
C ILE A 320 -4.31 -16.52 3.71
N VAL A 321 -4.90 -15.85 4.70
CA VAL A 321 -4.20 -14.92 5.59
C VAL A 321 -3.15 -15.65 6.44
N LEU A 322 -3.44 -16.86 6.93
CA LEU A 322 -2.45 -17.68 7.66
C LEU A 322 -1.24 -18.03 6.78
N THR A 323 -1.48 -18.39 5.52
CA THR A 323 -0.42 -18.68 4.55
C THR A 323 0.44 -17.44 4.29
N ALA A 324 -0.19 -16.28 4.07
CA ALA A 324 0.50 -15.01 3.88
C ALA A 324 1.28 -14.57 5.13
N LEU A 325 0.75 -14.83 6.33
CA LEU A 325 1.45 -14.59 7.60
C LEU A 325 2.73 -15.42 7.70
N ASP A 326 2.66 -16.71 7.40
CA ASP A 326 3.82 -17.62 7.43
C ASP A 326 4.90 -17.19 6.42
N VAL A 327 4.51 -16.79 5.21
CA VAL A 327 5.45 -16.16 4.25
C VAL A 327 6.04 -14.88 4.83
N GLY A 328 5.22 -13.96 5.32
CA GLY A 328 5.67 -12.69 5.90
C GLY A 328 6.65 -12.86 7.07
N GLN A 329 6.42 -13.84 7.95
CA GLN A 329 7.31 -14.11 9.08
C GLN A 329 8.72 -14.51 8.62
N ARG A 330 8.81 -15.22 7.49
CA ARG A 330 10.06 -15.69 6.90
C ARG A 330 10.76 -14.64 6.04
N THR A 331 10.01 -13.83 5.28
CA THR A 331 10.60 -12.99 4.22
C THR A 331 10.22 -11.51 4.28
N HIS A 332 9.14 -11.12 4.97
CA HIS A 332 8.56 -9.78 4.83
C HIS A 332 7.79 -9.31 6.08
N VAL A 333 8.47 -8.60 7.01
CA VAL A 333 7.90 -8.23 8.32
C VAL A 333 6.61 -7.42 8.22
N LYS A 334 6.49 -6.48 7.27
CA LYS A 334 5.27 -5.68 7.12
C LYS A 334 4.07 -6.52 6.71
N LEU A 335 4.29 -7.54 5.88
CA LEU A 335 3.23 -8.48 5.49
C LEU A 335 2.79 -9.33 6.69
N ALA A 336 3.75 -9.79 7.50
CA ALA A 336 3.43 -10.53 8.73
C ALA A 336 2.54 -9.70 9.66
N ASN A 337 2.93 -8.45 9.91
CA ASN A 337 2.18 -7.55 10.79
C ASN A 337 0.77 -7.25 10.25
N ALA A 338 0.65 -6.97 8.95
CA ALA A 338 -0.64 -6.72 8.32
C ALA A 338 -1.54 -7.97 8.36
N SER A 339 -1.00 -9.15 8.02
CA SER A 339 -1.75 -10.41 8.06
C SER A 339 -2.19 -10.77 9.47
N GLN A 340 -1.33 -10.55 10.47
CA GLN A 340 -1.69 -10.74 11.88
C GLN A 340 -2.83 -9.80 12.31
N ARG A 341 -2.83 -8.54 11.83
CA ARG A 341 -3.92 -7.60 12.08
C ARG A 341 -5.23 -8.11 11.48
N VAL A 342 -5.21 -8.61 10.24
CA VAL A 342 -6.38 -9.21 9.58
C VAL A 342 -6.92 -10.40 10.38
N LEU A 343 -6.06 -11.31 10.84
CA LEU A 343 -6.48 -12.46 11.66
C LEU A 343 -7.16 -12.05 12.97
N ARG A 344 -6.66 -10.99 13.63
CA ARG A 344 -7.29 -10.49 14.85
C ARG A 344 -8.71 -9.98 14.57
N VAL A 345 -8.90 -9.28 13.46
CA VAL A 345 -10.23 -8.77 13.06
C VAL A 345 -11.19 -9.92 12.75
N LEU A 346 -10.71 -10.96 12.05
CA LEU A 346 -11.51 -12.14 11.73
C LEU A 346 -11.83 -13.04 12.95
N ALA A 347 -11.10 -12.88 14.06
CA ALA A 347 -11.31 -13.70 15.27
C ALA A 347 -12.36 -13.11 16.23
N VAL A 348 -12.71 -11.83 16.10
CA VAL A 348 -13.66 -11.17 17.02
C VAL A 348 -15.08 -11.72 16.85
N GLU A 349 -15.48 -12.13 15.64
CA GLU A 349 -16.84 -12.63 15.39
C GLU A 349 -17.07 -14.08 15.82
N ASP A 350 -16.01 -14.88 15.95
CA ASP A 350 -16.14 -16.26 16.45
C ASP A 350 -16.70 -16.25 17.90
N GLU A 351 -16.58 -15.13 18.64
CA GLU A 351 -17.10 -14.98 20.00
C GLU A 351 -18.56 -14.46 20.05
N ASP A 352 -18.99 -13.64 19.08
CA ASP A 352 -20.35 -13.05 19.08
C ASP A 352 -21.41 -14.04 18.54
N ASP A 353 -21.03 -14.94 17.62
CA ASP A 353 -21.95 -15.93 17.03
C ASP A 353 -22.27 -17.10 18.03
N GLU A 354 -21.40 -17.38 19.01
CA GLU A 354 -21.63 -18.45 20.01
C GLU A 354 -22.68 -18.06 21.08
N ASP A 355 -22.86 -16.75 21.34
CA ASP A 355 -23.81 -16.26 22.34
C ASP A 355 -25.26 -16.22 21.81
N GLU A 356 -25.48 -16.11 20.49
CA GLU A 356 -26.84 -16.06 19.90
C GLU A 356 -27.53 -17.44 19.88
N ASP A 357 -26.77 -18.53 19.72
CA ASP A 357 -27.33 -19.89 19.66
C ASP A 357 -27.72 -20.43 21.06
N GLU A 358 -27.10 -19.98 22.15
CA GLU A 358 -27.43 -20.43 23.52
C GLU A 358 -28.76 -19.85 24.05
N ASP A 359 -29.19 -18.71 23.53
CA ASP A 359 -30.44 -18.04 23.92
C ASP A 359 -31.67 -18.60 23.17
N GLU A 360 -31.48 -19.25 22.01
CA GLU A 360 -32.56 -19.94 21.29
C GLU A 360 -32.89 -21.33 21.86
N GLU A 361 -31.95 -22.02 22.52
CA GLU A 361 -32.23 -23.32 23.16
C GLU A 361 -32.97 -23.24 24.51
N GLN A 362 -33.17 -22.04 25.07
CA GLN A 362 -33.84 -21.84 26.36
C GLN A 362 -35.30 -21.34 26.27
N ASN A 363 -35.84 -21.16 25.06
CA ASN A 363 -37.25 -20.84 24.79
C ASN A 363 -37.96 -21.96 24.04
#